data_AF-A0A7X7WGS9-F1
#
_entry.id   AF-A0A7X7WGS9-F1
#
_cell.length_a   1.000
_cell.length_b   1.000
_cell.length_c   1.000
_cell.angle_alpha   90.00
_cell.angle_beta   90.00
_cell.angle_gamma   90.00
#
_symmetry.space_group_name_H-M   'P 1'
#
loop_
_entity.id
_entity.type
_entity.pdbx_description
1 polymer ?
#
loop_
_entity_poly.entity_id
_entity_poly.type
_entity_poly.pdbx_seq_one_letter_code
_entity_poly.pdbx_strand_id
1 'polypeptide(L)'
;MTSGSANIVVIENLVYGAFPNQRMGQQVVGKSAGITTEIEREIVEFCNTWGDCRNLKFRRSINQFPLKSPLLDGRNAIAVVKVTNAGKDSIGREGTLVRHALILAEYDYRYLEYNPFVLESLGIFLKVWNRLCDCQTIYLNRDSIPPADLSEVPRLFYNSLKLYATAIMSGGEIYIYLNNHIQTVEDMIYYLIKILPLDLKASLALTTFAFKKNIDYKIGCYYRQMSEPADPLKVQFETIGKPNQAVDDYFKRLFEYLNDEKYGRAAKILSEPLPQF
;
A
#
# COMPACT_ATOMS: atom_id res chain seq x y z
N MET A 1 33.51 -18.32 -0.95
CA MET A 1 32.28 -18.56 -0.18
C MET A 1 31.62 -17.21 0.09
N THR A 2 30.78 -16.72 -0.81
CA THR A 2 30.09 -15.42 -0.70
C THR A 2 28.85 -15.43 -1.60
N SER A 3 27.72 -15.97 -1.14
CA SER A 3 26.44 -15.87 -1.88
C SER A 3 25.20 -16.05 -0.99
N GLY A 4 25.28 -15.72 0.30
CA GLY A 4 24.14 -15.87 1.23
C GLY A 4 23.20 -14.66 1.31
N SER A 5 23.62 -13.49 0.82
CA SER A 5 22.88 -12.22 1.00
C SER A 5 21.98 -11.83 -0.18
N ALA A 6 22.06 -12.52 -1.33
CA ALA A 6 21.31 -12.14 -2.53
C ALA A 6 19.81 -12.53 -2.48
N ASN A 7 19.38 -13.32 -1.50
CA ASN A 7 18.01 -13.87 -1.43
C ASN A 7 17.16 -13.33 -0.28
N ILE A 8 17.58 -12.24 0.36
CA ILE A 8 16.90 -11.69 1.53
C ILE A 8 16.37 -10.29 1.22
N VAL A 9 15.09 -10.07 1.46
CA VAL A 9 14.46 -8.75 1.52
C VAL A 9 14.65 -8.20 2.94
N VAL A 10 15.25 -7.02 3.04
CA VAL A 10 15.47 -6.33 4.32
C VAL A 10 14.38 -5.29 4.52
N ILE A 11 13.74 -5.31 5.68
CA ILE A 11 12.62 -4.42 6.01
C ILE A 11 12.94 -3.73 7.33
N GLU A 12 13.16 -2.42 7.24
CA GLU A 12 13.23 -1.55 8.41
C GLU A 12 11.80 -1.22 8.88
N ASN A 13 11.60 -0.95 10.16
CA ASN A 13 10.26 -0.66 10.67
C ASN A 13 10.25 0.38 11.78
N LEU A 14 9.10 1.03 11.88
CA LEU A 14 8.81 2.10 12.83
C LEU A 14 7.40 1.87 13.38
N VAL A 15 7.24 2.04 14.69
CA VAL A 15 5.95 2.02 15.35
C VAL A 15 5.66 3.40 15.93
N TYR A 16 4.52 3.97 15.51
CA TYR A 16 4.07 5.32 15.86
C TYR A 16 2.60 5.30 16.29
N GLY A 17 2.25 5.97 17.38
CA GLY A 17 0.85 6.09 17.77
C GLY A 17 0.64 6.51 19.21
N ALA A 18 -0.64 6.54 19.60
CA ALA A 18 -1.02 6.61 21.00
C ALA A 18 -1.29 5.18 21.50
N PHE A 19 -0.79 4.83 22.69
CA PHE A 19 -0.90 3.46 23.20
C PHE A 19 -1.81 3.39 24.43
N PRO A 20 -2.60 2.31 24.56
CA PRO A 20 -3.32 2.02 25.79
C PRO A 20 -2.35 2.04 26.98
N ASN A 21 -2.74 2.71 28.05
CA ASN A 21 -1.96 2.84 29.30
C ASN A 21 -0.70 3.74 29.24
N GLN A 22 -0.45 4.50 28.17
CA GLN A 22 0.54 5.60 28.20
C GLN A 22 -0.18 6.96 28.20
N ARG A 23 0.23 7.89 29.08
CA ARG A 23 -0.36 9.25 29.17
C ARG A 23 0.12 10.18 28.05
N MET A 24 1.13 9.75 27.28
CA MET A 24 1.68 10.54 26.18
C MET A 24 0.78 10.41 24.95
N GLY A 25 0.69 11.49 24.18
CA GLY A 25 -0.07 11.54 22.92
C GLY A 25 0.55 10.66 21.84
N GLN A 26 0.44 11.07 20.58
CA GLN A 26 1.08 10.32 19.50
C GLN A 26 2.59 10.45 19.59
N GLN A 27 3.29 9.33 19.64
CA GLN A 27 4.75 9.30 19.66
C GLN A 27 5.28 8.05 18.97
N VAL A 28 6.52 8.16 18.51
CA VAL A 28 7.29 7.00 18.07
C VAL A 28 7.68 6.21 19.29
N VAL A 29 7.33 4.92 19.32
CA VAL A 29 7.60 4.04 20.47
C VAL A 29 8.76 3.07 20.22
N GLY A 30 9.11 2.85 18.95
CA GLY A 30 10.22 2.02 18.56
C GLY A 30 10.51 2.18 17.07
N LYS A 31 11.77 2.03 16.70
CA LYS A 31 12.23 1.97 15.32
C LYS A 31 13.50 1.14 15.20
N SER A 32 13.66 0.50 14.06
CA SER A 32 14.90 -0.19 13.73
C SER A 32 16.02 0.78 13.38
N ALA A 33 17.27 0.30 13.44
CA ALA A 33 18.46 1.14 13.30
C ALA A 33 18.59 1.80 11.92
N GLY A 34 17.98 1.23 10.87
CA GLY A 34 18.00 1.80 9.53
C GLY A 34 17.02 2.98 9.33
N ILE A 35 16.18 3.29 10.31
CA ILE A 35 15.24 4.42 10.23
C ILE A 35 15.92 5.72 10.65
N THR A 36 16.27 6.54 9.66
CA THR A 36 16.83 7.88 9.88
C THR A 36 15.79 8.85 10.44
N THR A 37 16.25 9.98 10.96
CA THR A 37 15.36 11.04 11.48
C THR A 37 14.48 11.63 10.38
N GLU A 38 14.99 11.71 9.15
CA GLU A 38 14.26 12.25 8.00
C GLU A 38 13.14 11.31 7.56
N ILE A 39 13.42 9.99 7.46
CA ILE A 39 12.40 8.97 7.18
C ILE A 39 11.33 8.98 8.27
N GLU A 40 11.73 9.00 9.54
CA GLU A 40 10.80 9.07 10.67
C GLU A 40 9.88 10.29 10.55
N ARG A 41 10.46 11.47 10.29
CA ARG A 41 9.70 12.71 10.13
C ARG A 41 8.71 12.61 8.97
N GLU A 42 9.14 12.12 7.81
CA GLU A 42 8.24 11.97 6.65
C GLU A 42 7.07 11.02 6.93
N ILE A 43 7.31 9.90 7.60
CA ILE A 43 6.26 8.95 7.97
C ILE A 43 5.29 9.58 8.97
N VAL A 44 5.82 10.26 10.00
CA VAL A 44 5.00 10.94 11.01
C VAL A 44 4.18 12.07 10.38
N GLU A 45 4.78 12.89 9.51
CA GLU A 45 4.09 13.94 8.76
C GLU A 45 2.97 13.35 7.91
N PHE A 46 3.23 12.31 7.12
CA PHE A 46 2.20 11.62 6.33
C PHE A 46 1.07 11.08 7.22
N CYS A 47 1.42 10.48 8.36
CA CYS A 47 0.44 9.92 9.28
C CYS A 47 -0.40 11.00 10.01
N ASN A 48 0.13 12.21 10.13
CA ASN A 48 -0.51 13.35 10.78
C ASN A 48 -1.35 14.19 9.80
N THR A 49 -0.95 14.32 8.54
CA THR A 49 -1.77 14.98 7.48
C THR A 49 -3.11 14.27 7.31
N TRP A 50 -3.13 12.97 7.55
CA TRP A 50 -4.33 12.14 7.58
C TRP A 50 -5.34 12.48 8.67
N GLY A 51 -4.92 13.27 9.67
CA GLY A 51 -5.66 13.46 10.90
C GLY A 51 -5.78 12.13 11.66
N ASP A 52 -5.88 12.22 12.97
CA ASP A 52 -6.43 11.09 13.70
C ASP A 52 -7.81 10.81 13.13
N CYS A 53 -7.99 9.73 12.38
CA CYS A 53 -9.31 9.22 12.07
C CYS A 53 -9.93 8.74 13.39
N ARG A 54 -10.39 9.68 14.22
CA ARG A 54 -10.98 9.46 15.54
C ARG A 54 -12.40 8.90 15.45
N ASN A 55 -12.81 8.52 14.25
CA ASN A 55 -14.07 7.87 14.00
C ASN A 55 -14.04 6.49 14.67
N LEU A 56 -14.90 6.27 15.67
CA LEU A 56 -15.07 4.97 16.32
C LEU A 56 -15.38 3.81 15.37
N LYS A 57 -15.92 4.12 14.19
CA LYS A 57 -16.18 3.12 13.16
C LYS A 57 -14.91 2.72 12.43
N PHE A 58 -13.86 3.54 12.39
CA PHE A 58 -12.59 3.20 11.74
C PHE A 58 -12.01 1.92 12.36
N ARG A 59 -11.52 1.03 11.50
CA ARG A 59 -10.91 -0.25 11.90
C ARG A 59 -9.45 -0.28 11.55
N ARG A 60 -9.13 -0.12 10.27
CA ARG A 60 -7.76 -0.16 9.77
C ARG A 60 -7.61 0.58 8.44
N SER A 61 -6.38 0.94 8.13
CA SER A 61 -5.96 1.35 6.79
C SER A 61 -4.62 0.70 6.45
N ILE A 62 -4.38 0.51 5.15
CA ILE A 62 -3.07 0.22 4.60
C ILE A 62 -2.74 1.36 3.64
N ASN A 63 -1.56 1.93 3.83
CA ASN A 63 -1.03 3.04 3.07
C ASN A 63 0.25 2.56 2.40
N GLN A 64 0.53 3.03 1.20
CA GLN A 64 1.82 2.87 0.54
C GLN A 64 2.17 4.18 -0.13
N PHE A 65 3.44 4.60 -0.04
CA PHE A 65 3.93 5.76 -0.75
C PHE A 65 5.47 5.73 -0.88
N PRO A 66 6.02 6.27 -1.97
CA PRO A 66 7.45 6.49 -2.08
C PRO A 66 7.91 7.56 -1.08
N LEU A 67 9.05 7.33 -0.43
CA LEU A 67 9.69 8.30 0.46
C LEU A 67 10.55 9.27 -0.37
N LYS A 68 10.66 10.52 0.08
CA LYS A 68 11.61 11.49 -0.49
C LYS A 68 13.02 11.24 0.05
N SER A 69 13.12 10.85 1.31
CA SER A 69 14.38 10.48 1.95
C SER A 69 14.81 9.07 1.55
N PRO A 70 16.04 8.88 1.07
CA PRO A 70 16.58 7.56 0.78
C PRO A 70 16.93 6.81 2.08
N LEU A 71 17.16 5.50 1.97
CA LEU A 71 17.77 4.70 3.03
C LEU A 71 19.20 5.19 3.34
N LEU A 72 19.77 4.72 4.46
CA LEU A 72 21.15 5.02 4.86
C LEU A 72 22.20 4.69 3.79
N ASP A 73 21.92 3.69 2.94
CA ASP A 73 22.80 3.26 1.85
C ASP A 73 22.54 4.02 0.53
N GLY A 74 21.68 5.04 0.55
CA GLY A 74 21.36 5.89 -0.59
C GLY A 74 20.29 5.33 -1.53
N ARG A 75 19.77 4.11 -1.30
CA ARG A 75 18.72 3.54 -2.15
C ARG A 75 17.37 4.23 -1.91
N ASN A 76 16.57 4.33 -2.97
CA ASN A 76 15.16 4.77 -2.88
C ASN A 76 14.37 3.84 -1.96
N ALA A 77 13.48 4.44 -1.18
CA ALA A 77 12.68 3.74 -0.19
C ALA A 77 11.19 3.92 -0.46
N ILE A 78 10.42 2.87 -0.15
CA ILE A 78 8.96 2.90 -0.15
C ILE A 78 8.50 2.56 1.27
N ALA A 79 7.56 3.34 1.78
CA ALA A 79 6.90 3.08 3.05
C ALA A 79 5.57 2.38 2.81
N VAL A 80 5.31 1.33 3.59
CA VAL A 80 3.99 0.70 3.70
C VAL A 80 3.54 0.80 5.14
N VAL A 81 2.45 1.51 5.40
CA VAL A 81 1.98 1.82 6.74
C VAL A 81 0.63 1.19 6.99
N LYS A 82 0.57 0.26 7.95
CA LYS A 82 -0.69 -0.26 8.48
C LYS A 82 -1.10 0.55 9.69
N VAL A 83 -2.32 1.09 9.66
CA VAL A 83 -2.95 1.78 10.78
C VAL A 83 -4.03 0.89 11.35
N THR A 84 -4.07 0.76 12.67
CA THR A 84 -5.09 -0.02 13.39
C THR A 84 -5.71 0.85 14.46
N ASN A 85 -7.05 0.81 14.57
CA ASN A 85 -7.75 1.39 15.69
C ASN A 85 -7.57 0.53 16.94
N ALA A 86 -6.80 1.04 17.91
CA ALA A 86 -6.55 0.41 19.21
C ALA A 86 -7.63 0.76 20.26
N GLY A 87 -8.68 1.50 19.88
CA GLY A 87 -9.82 1.84 20.74
C GLY A 87 -9.61 3.13 21.51
N LYS A 88 -9.50 3.03 22.83
CA LYS A 88 -9.34 4.17 23.75
C LYS A 88 -7.93 4.25 24.31
N ASP A 89 -7.43 5.46 24.52
CA ASP A 89 -6.13 5.67 25.17
C ASP A 89 -6.26 5.56 26.70
N SER A 90 -5.14 5.78 27.39
CA SER A 90 -5.09 5.70 28.86
C SER A 90 -5.97 6.72 29.61
N ILE A 91 -6.44 7.77 28.93
CA ILE A 91 -7.33 8.79 29.49
C ILE A 91 -8.76 8.69 28.93
N GLY A 92 -9.07 7.62 28.20
CA GLY A 92 -10.41 7.33 27.68
C GLY A 92 -10.77 8.02 26.37
N ARG A 93 -9.82 8.71 25.70
CA ARG A 93 -10.07 9.30 24.37
C ARG A 93 -10.18 8.22 23.32
N GLU A 94 -11.28 8.28 22.57
CA GLU A 94 -11.57 7.38 21.47
C GLU A 94 -10.74 7.68 20.23
N GLY A 95 -10.53 6.67 19.39
CA GLY A 95 -9.78 6.84 18.15
C GLY A 95 -8.27 6.79 18.35
N THR A 96 -7.82 5.97 19.30
CA THR A 96 -6.40 5.69 19.50
C THR A 96 -5.89 4.88 18.32
N LEU A 97 -5.01 5.48 17.51
CA LEU A 97 -4.47 4.84 16.32
C LEU A 97 -3.03 4.39 16.58
N VAL A 98 -2.76 3.13 16.26
CA VAL A 98 -1.41 2.56 16.22
C VAL A 98 -1.03 2.32 14.78
N ARG A 99 0.18 2.75 14.41
CA ARG A 99 0.71 2.71 13.07
C ARG A 99 2.00 1.92 13.08
N HIS A 100 2.11 0.98 12.15
CA HIS A 100 3.34 0.25 11.91
C HIS A 100 3.73 0.45 10.46
N ALA A 101 4.83 1.18 10.31
CA ALA A 101 5.43 1.45 9.03
C ALA A 101 6.52 0.43 8.78
N LEU A 102 6.45 -0.20 7.61
CA LEU A 102 7.49 -1.02 7.02
C LEU A 102 8.17 -0.19 5.94
N ILE A 103 9.49 -0.12 5.96
CA ILE A 103 10.29 0.66 5.03
C ILE A 103 11.18 -0.34 4.28
N LEU A 104 11.02 -0.37 2.96
CA LEU A 104 11.73 -1.28 2.08
C LEU A 104 12.48 -0.47 1.03
N ALA A 105 13.63 -0.98 0.58
CA ALA A 105 14.22 -0.50 -0.65
C ALA A 105 13.27 -0.82 -1.82
N GLU A 106 13.16 0.11 -2.77
CA GLU A 106 12.31 -0.04 -3.96
C GLU A 106 12.58 -1.37 -4.69
N TYR A 107 13.86 -1.70 -4.89
CA TYR A 107 14.30 -2.94 -5.52
C TYR A 107 13.82 -4.20 -4.77
N ASP A 108 13.84 -4.19 -3.44
CA ASP A 108 13.40 -5.33 -2.63
C ASP A 108 11.87 -5.44 -2.65
N TYR A 109 11.16 -4.31 -2.66
CA TYR A 109 9.71 -4.30 -2.73
C TYR A 109 9.15 -4.75 -4.09
N ARG A 110 9.96 -4.64 -5.16
CA ARG A 110 9.66 -5.22 -6.48
C ARG A 110 9.37 -6.72 -6.41
N TYR A 111 10.07 -7.47 -5.54
CA TYR A 111 9.82 -8.92 -5.37
C TYR A 111 8.46 -9.23 -4.77
N LEU A 112 7.87 -8.26 -4.06
CA LEU A 112 6.51 -8.31 -3.51
C LEU A 112 5.49 -7.68 -4.47
N GLU A 113 5.88 -7.46 -5.73
CA GLU A 113 5.09 -6.79 -6.77
C GLU A 113 4.57 -5.40 -6.37
N TYR A 114 5.25 -4.72 -5.44
CA TYR A 114 4.78 -3.47 -4.83
C TYR A 114 3.37 -3.57 -4.24
N ASN A 115 2.99 -4.77 -3.76
CA ASN A 115 1.66 -5.06 -3.27
C ASN A 115 1.66 -5.18 -1.73
N PRO A 116 1.05 -4.23 -1.01
CA PRO A 116 1.17 -4.17 0.45
C PRO A 116 0.35 -5.27 1.14
N PHE A 117 -0.58 -5.89 0.43
CA PHE A 117 -1.35 -7.02 0.94
C PHE A 117 -0.55 -8.32 0.98
N VAL A 118 0.55 -8.43 0.22
CA VAL A 118 1.50 -9.54 0.35
C VAL A 118 2.22 -9.47 1.70
N LEU A 119 2.62 -8.28 2.13
CA LEU A 119 3.22 -8.07 3.47
C LEU A 119 2.22 -8.39 4.60
N GLU A 120 0.95 -8.04 4.41
CA GLU A 120 -0.14 -8.37 5.35
C GLU A 120 -0.41 -9.88 5.41
N SER A 121 -0.48 -10.58 4.27
CA SER A 121 -0.75 -12.02 4.21
C SER A 121 0.39 -12.85 4.79
N LEU A 122 1.64 -12.40 4.58
CA LEU A 122 2.84 -12.98 5.20
C LEU A 122 2.93 -12.67 6.71
N GLY A 123 2.04 -11.83 7.26
CA GLY A 123 2.00 -11.51 8.68
C GLY A 123 3.17 -10.64 9.16
N ILE A 124 3.80 -9.89 8.25
CA ILE A 124 4.93 -9.00 8.58
C ILE A 124 4.47 -7.85 9.49
N PHE A 125 3.24 -7.36 9.30
CA PHE A 125 2.68 -6.38 10.20
C PHE A 125 2.37 -6.99 11.57
N LEU A 126 2.83 -6.32 12.62
CA LEU A 126 2.50 -6.65 14.00
C LEU A 126 0.98 -6.69 14.21
N LYS A 127 0.51 -7.79 14.84
CA LYS A 127 -0.91 -8.03 15.16
C LYS A 127 -1.26 -7.68 16.62
N VAL A 128 -0.28 -7.70 17.51
CA VAL A 128 -0.43 -7.38 18.93
C VAL A 128 0.67 -6.39 19.33
N TRP A 129 0.26 -5.32 19.99
CA TRP A 129 1.15 -4.25 20.44
C TRP A 129 1.40 -4.44 21.94
N ASN A 130 2.65 -4.65 22.32
CA ASN A 130 3.03 -4.65 23.74
C ASN A 130 4.06 -3.54 23.99
N ARG A 131 4.23 -3.14 25.25
CA ARG A 131 5.17 -2.06 25.65
C ARG A 131 6.66 -2.42 25.41
N LEU A 132 6.94 -3.63 24.95
CA LEU A 132 8.28 -4.17 24.70
C LEU A 132 8.56 -4.29 23.19
N CYS A 133 7.82 -3.58 22.32
CA CYS A 133 8.02 -3.64 20.87
C CYS A 133 9.43 -3.18 20.49
N ASP A 134 10.38 -4.10 20.56
CA ASP A 134 11.71 -3.99 20.00
C ASP A 134 11.56 -4.04 18.48
N CYS A 135 11.71 -2.89 17.85
CA CYS A 135 11.63 -2.74 16.42
C CYS A 135 12.97 -3.21 15.84
N GLN A 136 13.12 -4.52 15.68
CA GLN A 136 14.27 -5.09 14.99
C GLN A 136 14.06 -5.07 13.49
N THR A 137 15.16 -4.95 12.73
CA THR A 137 15.13 -5.13 11.27
C THR A 137 14.59 -6.53 10.95
N ILE A 138 13.63 -6.58 10.03
CA ILE A 138 13.01 -7.84 9.59
C ILE A 138 13.74 -8.33 8.35
N TYR A 139 14.11 -9.61 8.35
CA TYR A 139 14.74 -10.28 7.22
C TYR A 139 13.76 -11.31 6.65
N LEU A 140 13.28 -11.06 5.43
CA LEU A 140 12.33 -11.92 4.72
C LEU A 140 13.06 -12.68 3.62
N ASN A 141 13.05 -14.01 3.68
CA ASN A 141 13.61 -14.82 2.58
C ASN A 141 12.70 -14.71 1.35
N ARG A 142 13.27 -14.42 0.18
CA ARG A 142 12.52 -14.33 -1.08
C ARG A 142 11.82 -15.64 -1.45
N ASP A 143 12.35 -16.79 -1.04
CA ASP A 143 11.71 -18.10 -1.26
C ASP A 143 10.36 -18.25 -0.53
N SER A 144 10.12 -17.41 0.50
CA SER A 144 8.84 -17.37 1.22
C SER A 144 7.81 -16.45 0.58
N ILE A 145 8.20 -15.67 -0.43
CA ILE A 145 7.30 -14.78 -1.16
C ILE A 145 6.56 -15.61 -2.21
N PRO A 146 5.22 -15.65 -2.20
CA PRO A 146 4.45 -16.36 -3.21
C PRO A 146 4.79 -15.84 -4.62
N PRO A 147 4.94 -16.71 -5.62
CA PRO A 147 5.21 -16.27 -6.98
C PRO A 147 4.04 -15.45 -7.53
N ALA A 148 4.37 -14.46 -8.36
CA ALA A 148 3.40 -13.67 -9.08
C ALA A 148 2.66 -14.53 -10.11
N ASP A 149 1.42 -14.94 -9.81
CA ASP A 149 0.57 -15.68 -10.74
C ASP A 149 -0.68 -14.90 -11.19
N LEU A 150 -0.72 -14.53 -12.47
CA LEU A 150 -1.87 -13.86 -13.09
C LEU A 150 -3.10 -14.77 -13.23
N SER A 151 -2.94 -16.10 -13.11
CA SER A 151 -4.07 -17.04 -13.14
C SER A 151 -5.01 -16.88 -11.95
N GLU A 152 -4.53 -16.29 -10.85
CA GLU A 152 -5.32 -16.04 -9.64
C GLU A 152 -6.36 -14.93 -9.82
N VAL A 153 -6.24 -14.08 -10.86
CA VAL A 153 -7.14 -12.94 -11.07
C VAL A 153 -8.55 -13.45 -11.44
N PRO A 154 -9.58 -13.25 -10.59
CA PRO A 154 -10.92 -13.77 -10.87
C PRO A 154 -11.56 -13.07 -12.07
N ARG A 155 -12.04 -13.84 -13.04
CA ARG A 155 -12.74 -13.32 -14.24
C ARG A 155 -13.90 -12.39 -13.89
N LEU A 156 -14.58 -12.63 -12.77
CA LEU A 156 -15.70 -11.81 -12.30
C LEU A 156 -15.30 -10.35 -11.99
N PHE A 157 -14.01 -10.09 -11.74
CA PHE A 157 -13.50 -8.74 -11.49
C PHE A 157 -12.98 -8.04 -12.75
N TYR A 158 -12.86 -8.72 -13.90
CA TYR A 158 -12.14 -8.18 -15.06
C TYR A 158 -12.67 -6.82 -15.53
N ASN A 159 -13.99 -6.65 -15.61
CA ASN A 159 -14.58 -5.38 -16.05
C ASN A 159 -14.26 -4.23 -15.08
N SER A 160 -14.38 -4.46 -13.77
CA SER A 160 -14.05 -3.47 -12.74
C SER A 160 -12.56 -3.16 -12.72
N LEU A 161 -11.72 -4.19 -12.76
CA LEU A 161 -10.27 -4.06 -12.78
C LEU A 161 -9.79 -3.28 -14.01
N LYS A 162 -10.35 -3.56 -15.19
CA LYS A 162 -10.05 -2.81 -16.41
C LYS A 162 -10.39 -1.33 -16.24
N LEU A 163 -11.60 -1.03 -15.77
CA LEU A 163 -12.05 0.35 -15.56
C LEU A 163 -11.12 1.10 -14.59
N TYR A 164 -10.79 0.47 -13.46
CA TYR A 164 -9.95 1.07 -12.43
C TYR A 164 -8.50 1.24 -12.88
N ALA A 165 -7.94 0.23 -13.56
CA ALA A 165 -6.57 0.30 -14.06
C ALA A 165 -6.41 1.36 -15.15
N THR A 166 -7.37 1.47 -16.08
CA THR A 166 -7.42 2.57 -17.05
C THR A 166 -7.45 3.93 -16.35
N ALA A 167 -8.31 4.11 -15.35
CA ALA A 167 -8.41 5.38 -14.63
C ALA A 167 -7.10 5.77 -13.94
N ILE A 168 -6.44 4.84 -13.24
CA ILE A 168 -5.15 5.08 -12.59
C ILE A 168 -4.08 5.44 -13.63
N MET A 169 -3.98 4.66 -14.71
CA MET A 169 -2.93 4.85 -15.73
C MET A 169 -3.12 6.15 -16.53
N SER A 170 -4.35 6.65 -16.64
CA SER A 170 -4.68 7.98 -17.18
C SER A 170 -4.45 9.13 -16.18
N GLY A 171 -3.82 8.85 -15.04
CA GLY A 171 -3.52 9.85 -14.00
C GLY A 171 -4.70 10.20 -13.09
N GLY A 172 -5.77 9.42 -13.13
CA GLY A 172 -6.97 9.62 -12.31
C GLY A 172 -6.85 9.00 -10.92
N GLU A 173 -7.76 9.39 -10.05
CA GLU A 173 -7.96 8.82 -8.72
C GLU A 173 -9.11 7.83 -8.76
N ILE A 174 -9.00 6.71 -8.06
CA ILE A 174 -10.12 5.77 -7.94
C ILE A 174 -10.59 5.66 -6.50
N TYR A 175 -11.91 5.67 -6.37
CA TYR A 175 -12.58 5.36 -5.13
C TYR A 175 -13.44 4.11 -5.31
N ILE A 176 -12.98 3.01 -4.73
CA ILE A 176 -13.71 1.74 -4.77
C ILE A 176 -14.62 1.71 -3.54
N TYR A 177 -15.91 1.92 -3.78
CA TYR A 177 -16.98 1.70 -2.82
C TYR A 177 -17.63 0.36 -3.13
N LEU A 178 -17.35 -0.64 -2.32
CA LEU A 178 -18.12 -1.88 -2.35
C LEU A 178 -18.83 -2.02 -1.01
N ASN A 179 -20.15 -2.11 -1.04
CA ASN A 179 -20.95 -2.53 0.11
C ASN A 179 -20.84 -4.05 0.30
N ASN A 180 -19.61 -4.56 0.29
CA ASN A 180 -19.25 -5.97 0.35
C ASN A 180 -18.41 -6.25 1.60
N HIS A 181 -18.09 -7.53 1.82
CA HIS A 181 -17.13 -7.92 2.83
C HIS A 181 -15.78 -7.26 2.57
N ILE A 182 -15.11 -6.82 3.65
CA ILE A 182 -13.78 -6.21 3.62
C ILE A 182 -12.77 -7.02 2.79
N GLN A 183 -12.85 -8.35 2.87
CA GLN A 183 -11.98 -9.25 2.12
C GLN A 183 -12.15 -9.07 0.61
N THR A 184 -13.38 -9.01 0.09
CA THR A 184 -13.66 -8.81 -1.34
C THR A 184 -13.06 -7.50 -1.86
N VAL A 185 -13.07 -6.47 -1.02
CA VAL A 185 -12.50 -5.16 -1.35
C VAL A 185 -10.98 -5.22 -1.41
N GLU A 186 -10.35 -5.86 -0.43
CA GLU A 186 -8.90 -6.04 -0.39
C GLU A 186 -8.42 -6.94 -1.54
N ASP A 187 -9.18 -8.00 -1.87
CA ASP A 187 -8.94 -8.85 -3.03
C ASP A 187 -8.99 -8.02 -4.33
N MET A 188 -10.00 -7.16 -4.51
CA MET A 188 -10.08 -6.26 -5.66
C MET A 188 -8.85 -5.36 -5.78
N ILE A 189 -8.36 -4.77 -4.69
CA ILE A 189 -7.15 -3.94 -4.72
C ILE A 189 -5.91 -4.80 -5.00
N TYR A 190 -5.81 -5.95 -4.35
CA TYR A 190 -4.71 -6.89 -4.55
C TYR A 190 -4.57 -7.23 -6.04
N TYR A 191 -5.68 -7.59 -6.70
CA TYR A 191 -5.68 -7.89 -8.12
C TYR A 191 -5.48 -6.66 -9.00
N LEU A 192 -5.99 -5.49 -8.58
CA LEU A 192 -5.74 -4.23 -9.29
C LEU A 192 -4.24 -3.92 -9.36
N ILE A 193 -3.54 -3.94 -8.22
CA ILE A 193 -2.08 -3.73 -8.20
C ILE A 193 -1.37 -4.79 -9.04
N LYS A 194 -1.85 -6.05 -9.01
CA LYS A 194 -1.27 -7.14 -9.79
C LYS A 194 -1.25 -6.85 -11.29
N ILE A 195 -2.31 -6.25 -11.83
CA ILE A 195 -2.46 -5.94 -13.26
C ILE A 195 -1.95 -4.57 -13.70
N LEU A 196 -1.37 -3.77 -12.79
CA LEU A 196 -0.74 -2.51 -13.19
C LEU A 196 0.66 -2.76 -13.78
N PRO A 197 1.13 -1.90 -14.71
CA PRO A 197 2.51 -1.98 -15.20
C PRO A 197 3.52 -1.72 -14.08
N LEU A 198 4.68 -2.39 -14.12
CA LEU A 198 5.63 -2.37 -13.01
C LEU A 198 6.10 -0.95 -12.61
N ASP A 199 6.42 -0.11 -13.59
CA ASP A 199 6.89 1.26 -13.38
C ASP A 199 5.82 2.14 -12.70
N LEU A 200 4.55 1.83 -12.98
CA LEU A 200 3.43 2.50 -12.35
C LEU A 200 3.27 2.06 -10.89
N LYS A 201 3.50 0.76 -10.59
CA LYS A 201 3.40 0.25 -9.22
C LYS A 201 4.43 0.89 -8.29
N ALA A 202 5.65 1.13 -8.79
CA ALA A 202 6.74 1.74 -8.02
C ALA A 202 6.43 3.19 -7.61
N SER A 203 5.66 3.92 -8.42
CA SER A 203 5.28 5.32 -8.17
C SER A 203 3.90 5.49 -7.51
N LEU A 204 3.18 4.39 -7.27
CA LEU A 204 1.83 4.40 -6.73
C LEU A 204 1.79 4.82 -5.26
N ALA A 205 0.89 5.76 -4.93
CA ALA A 205 0.53 6.07 -3.55
C ALA A 205 -0.86 5.49 -3.22
N LEU A 206 -0.90 4.35 -2.53
CA LEU A 206 -2.16 3.72 -2.18
C LEU A 206 -2.64 4.19 -0.81
N THR A 207 -3.95 4.40 -0.65
CA THR A 207 -4.53 4.32 0.68
C THR A 207 -5.90 3.64 0.76
N THR A 208 -6.08 2.79 1.77
CA THR A 208 -7.32 2.05 2.01
C THR A 208 -7.98 2.45 3.32
N PHE A 209 -9.30 2.35 3.46
CA PHE A 209 -9.97 2.55 4.74
C PHE A 209 -11.05 1.50 5.00
N ALA A 210 -10.95 0.87 6.17
CA ALA A 210 -11.94 -0.05 6.70
C ALA A 210 -12.75 0.58 7.84
N PHE A 211 -14.09 0.48 7.79
CA PHE A 211 -14.99 0.91 8.87
C PHE A 211 -15.88 -0.26 9.37
N LYS A 212 -16.47 -0.16 10.59
CA LYS A 212 -17.28 -1.21 11.25
C LYS A 212 -18.73 -1.26 10.72
N LYS A 213 -19.20 -2.47 10.36
CA LYS A 213 -20.58 -2.97 10.05
C LYS A 213 -21.51 -2.01 9.26
N ASN A 214 -21.91 -2.46 8.07
CA ASN A 214 -22.99 -1.95 7.20
C ASN A 214 -22.82 -0.55 6.56
N ILE A 215 -21.66 0.11 6.66
CA ILE A 215 -21.46 1.41 6.01
C ILE A 215 -19.99 1.52 5.55
N ASP A 216 -19.83 1.63 4.22
CA ASP A 216 -18.72 2.17 3.44
C ASP A 216 -17.30 1.74 3.83
N TYR A 217 -16.76 0.71 3.16
CA TYR A 217 -15.32 0.65 2.94
C TYR A 217 -15.00 1.71 1.87
N LYS A 218 -14.11 2.65 2.20
CA LYS A 218 -13.69 3.72 1.28
C LYS A 218 -12.25 3.44 0.90
N ILE A 219 -11.97 3.23 -0.38
CA ILE A 219 -10.59 3.22 -0.88
C ILE A 219 -10.36 4.56 -1.53
N GLY A 220 -9.22 5.19 -1.25
CA GLY A 220 -8.69 6.26 -2.08
C GLY A 220 -7.36 5.79 -2.63
N CYS A 221 -7.34 5.29 -3.87
CA CYS A 221 -6.07 5.02 -4.54
C CYS A 221 -5.65 6.29 -5.27
N TYR A 222 -4.54 6.88 -4.83
CA TYR A 222 -4.02 8.13 -5.36
C TYR A 222 -2.83 7.86 -6.27
N TYR A 223 -2.97 8.21 -7.55
CA TYR A 223 -1.81 8.24 -8.43
C TYR A 223 -1.22 9.65 -8.44
N ARG A 224 0.06 9.78 -8.07
CA ARG A 224 0.76 11.08 -8.06
C ARG A 224 1.73 11.18 -9.23
N GLN A 225 1.48 12.07 -10.18
CA GLN A 225 2.58 12.73 -10.89
C GLN A 225 3.09 13.89 -10.05
N MET A 226 4.11 13.60 -9.23
CA MET A 226 5.06 14.44 -8.45
C MET A 226 4.67 15.79 -7.78
N SER A 227 3.64 16.57 -8.11
CA SER A 227 3.67 18.00 -7.71
C SER A 227 3.11 18.36 -6.33
N GLU A 228 2.04 17.76 -5.80
CA GLU A 228 1.49 18.15 -4.47
C GLU A 228 1.06 16.97 -3.59
N PRO A 229 1.20 17.05 -2.24
CA PRO A 229 0.63 16.04 -1.36
C PRO A 229 -0.90 16.07 -1.49
N ALA A 230 -1.51 14.94 -1.81
CA ALA A 230 -2.96 14.81 -1.72
C ALA A 230 -3.41 15.19 -0.31
N ASP A 231 -4.41 16.06 -0.21
CA ASP A 231 -5.13 16.30 1.03
C ASP A 231 -6.33 15.34 1.04
N PRO A 232 -6.21 14.16 1.71
CA PRO A 232 -7.26 13.14 1.74
C PRO A 232 -8.57 13.65 2.37
N LEU A 233 -8.56 14.81 3.03
CA LEU A 233 -9.71 15.48 3.63
C LEU A 233 -10.34 16.54 2.71
N LYS A 234 -9.62 16.99 1.67
CA LYS A 234 -10.12 17.96 0.65
C LYS A 234 -10.36 17.36 -0.71
N VAL A 235 -10.27 16.03 -0.86
CA VAL A 235 -10.57 15.37 -2.12
C VAL A 235 -12.02 15.68 -2.51
N GLN A 236 -12.18 16.51 -3.54
CA GLN A 236 -13.44 16.69 -4.22
C GLN A 236 -13.63 15.50 -5.15
N PHE A 237 -14.72 14.78 -4.90
CA PHE A 237 -15.15 13.62 -5.66
C PHE A 237 -15.34 13.97 -7.14
N GLU A 238 -15.03 13.02 -8.02
CA GLU A 238 -15.10 13.12 -9.49
C GLU A 238 -13.86 13.70 -10.18
N THR A 239 -12.84 12.88 -10.39
CA THR A 239 -12.02 13.02 -11.60
C THR A 239 -11.71 11.64 -12.19
N ILE A 240 -12.57 11.20 -13.10
CA ILE A 240 -12.18 10.22 -14.11
C ILE A 240 -11.03 10.88 -14.88
N GLY A 241 -9.84 10.26 -14.87
CA GLY A 241 -8.72 10.72 -15.70
C GLY A 241 -9.18 10.89 -17.15
N LYS A 242 -8.60 11.83 -17.89
CA LYS A 242 -9.04 12.07 -19.28
C LYS A 242 -8.94 10.75 -20.07
N PRO A 243 -9.97 10.38 -20.86
CA PRO A 243 -9.92 9.20 -21.71
C PRO A 243 -8.64 9.20 -22.55
N ASN A 244 -7.93 8.08 -22.57
CA ASN A 244 -6.66 7.94 -23.29
C ASN A 244 -6.71 6.64 -24.11
N GLN A 245 -6.79 6.78 -25.43
CA GLN A 245 -6.95 5.65 -26.34
C GLN A 245 -5.80 4.64 -26.22
N ALA A 246 -4.57 5.10 -25.99
CA ALA A 246 -3.42 4.22 -25.86
C ALA A 246 -3.48 3.41 -24.55
N VAL A 247 -3.99 4.00 -23.45
CA VAL A 247 -4.28 3.27 -22.20
C VAL A 247 -5.40 2.25 -22.41
N ASP A 248 -6.46 2.64 -23.11
CA ASP A 248 -7.59 1.74 -23.40
C ASP A 248 -7.19 0.54 -24.25
N ASP A 249 -6.39 0.77 -25.30
CA ASP A 249 -5.86 -0.29 -26.18
C ASP A 249 -4.90 -1.21 -25.43
N TYR A 250 -4.06 -0.66 -24.54
CA TYR A 250 -3.18 -1.42 -23.67
C TYR A 250 -3.98 -2.41 -22.80
N PHE A 251 -4.95 -1.91 -22.04
CA PHE A 251 -5.75 -2.76 -21.16
C PHE A 251 -6.69 -3.68 -21.95
N LYS A 252 -7.20 -3.26 -23.12
CA LYS A 252 -7.95 -4.17 -24.00
C LYS A 252 -7.12 -5.40 -24.36
N ARG A 253 -5.88 -5.21 -24.82
CA ARG A 253 -4.96 -6.31 -25.15
C ARG A 253 -4.61 -7.16 -23.93
N LEU A 254 -4.35 -6.53 -22.78
CA LEU A 254 -4.05 -7.25 -21.54
C LEU A 254 -5.20 -8.20 -21.16
N PHE A 255 -6.43 -7.69 -21.13
CA PHE A 255 -7.60 -8.47 -20.74
C PHE A 255 -8.00 -9.51 -21.81
N GLU A 256 -7.71 -9.30 -23.09
CA GLU A 256 -7.80 -10.35 -24.12
C GLU A 256 -6.88 -11.53 -23.78
N TYR A 257 -5.61 -11.28 -23.42
CA TYR A 257 -4.69 -12.35 -23.01
C TYR A 257 -5.09 -13.03 -21.70
N LEU A 258 -5.62 -12.29 -20.73
CA LEU A 258 -6.12 -12.86 -19.48
C LEU A 258 -7.38 -13.72 -19.69
N ASN A 259 -8.25 -13.36 -20.64
CA ASN A 259 -9.44 -14.16 -21.00
C ASN A 259 -9.08 -15.45 -21.75
N ASP A 260 -8.08 -15.37 -22.63
CA ASP A 260 -7.54 -16.49 -23.40
C ASP A 260 -6.56 -17.37 -22.60
N GLU A 261 -6.37 -17.10 -21.31
CA GLU A 261 -5.42 -17.81 -20.42
C GLU A 261 -3.96 -17.77 -20.91
N LYS A 262 -3.62 -16.76 -21.71
CA LYS A 262 -2.27 -16.50 -22.24
C LYS A 262 -1.44 -15.72 -21.22
N TYR A 263 -1.34 -16.21 -19.99
CA TYR A 263 -0.73 -15.50 -18.85
C TYR A 263 0.72 -15.06 -19.09
N GLY A 264 1.53 -15.86 -19.78
CA GLY A 264 2.90 -15.45 -20.13
C GLY A 264 2.96 -14.22 -21.05
N ARG A 265 1.97 -14.05 -21.94
CA ARG A 265 1.87 -12.84 -22.78
C ARG A 265 1.34 -11.65 -21.99
N ALA A 266 0.39 -11.87 -21.08
CA ALA A 266 -0.10 -10.84 -20.17
C ALA A 266 1.03 -10.31 -19.26
N ALA A 267 1.83 -11.19 -18.67
CA ALA A 267 2.99 -10.83 -17.85
C ALA A 267 4.03 -10.03 -18.65
N LYS A 268 4.26 -10.42 -19.92
CA LYS A 268 5.15 -9.66 -20.82
C LYS A 268 4.65 -8.23 -21.03
N ILE A 269 3.37 -8.03 -21.32
CA ILE A 269 2.75 -6.70 -21.47
C ILE A 269 2.95 -5.83 -20.21
N LEU A 270 2.81 -6.41 -19.01
CA LEU A 270 2.98 -5.69 -17.74
C LEU A 270 4.44 -5.29 -17.44
N SER A 271 5.39 -5.94 -18.11
CA SER A 271 6.83 -5.65 -18.01
C SER A 271 7.36 -4.72 -19.09
N GLU A 272 6.54 -4.39 -20.09
CA GLU A 272 6.91 -3.44 -21.15
C GLU A 272 6.90 -2.00 -20.59
N PRO A 273 7.79 -1.11 -21.08
CA PRO A 273 7.76 0.31 -20.71
C PRO A 273 6.37 0.90 -20.98
N LEU A 274 5.93 1.80 -20.11
CA LEU A 274 4.66 2.51 -20.30
C LEU A 274 4.64 3.19 -21.68
N PRO A 275 3.51 3.14 -22.41
CA PRO A 275 3.35 3.95 -23.62
C PRO A 275 3.61 5.41 -23.27
N GLN A 276 4.29 6.15 -24.15
CA GLN A 276 4.45 7.60 -23.96
C GLN A 276 3.09 8.28 -24.18
N PHE A 277 2.60 9.01 -23.18
CA PHE A 277 1.31 9.69 -23.17
C PHE A 277 1.49 11.21 -23.14
#